data_AF-A0AAU0F0Z8-F1
#
_entry.id   AF-A0AAU0F0Z8-F1
#
_cell.length_a   1.000
_cell.length_b   1.000
_cell.length_c   1.000
_cell.angle_alpha   90.00
_cell.angle_beta   90.00
_cell.angle_gamma   90.00
#
_symmetry.space_group_name_H-M   'P 1'
#
loop_
_entity.id
_entity.type
_entity.pdbx_description
1 polymer ?
#
loop_
_entity_poly.entity_id
_entity_poly.type
_entity_poly.pdbx_seq_one_letter_code
_entity_poly.pdbx_strand_id
1 'polypeptide(L)'
;MKTIVINIGNTNIRFGLFNDDQCERSWVINTKPYRTSDEMMIQFMMMYQTHHIDADKIDRIIIGSVVPQITQDVQRAIKKLHNKHLS
;
A
#
# COMPACT_ATOMS: atom_id res chain seq x y z
N MET A 1 -6.33 -15.88 4.54
CA MET A 1 -5.92 -15.23 3.26
C MET A 1 -5.37 -13.84 3.58
N LYS A 2 -4.11 -13.57 3.21
CA LYS A 2 -3.45 -12.30 3.55
C LYS A 2 -3.75 -11.22 2.51
N THR A 3 -4.32 -10.11 2.98
CA THR A 3 -4.75 -8.99 2.14
C THR A 3 -4.15 -7.68 2.64
N ILE A 4 -3.63 -6.86 1.72
CA ILE A 4 -3.25 -5.49 2.01
C ILE A 4 -4.38 -4.58 1.56
N VAL A 5 -4.92 -3.79 2.48
CA VAL A 5 -5.95 -2.78 2.22
C VAL A 5 -5.28 -1.40 2.28
N ILE A 6 -5.45 -0.60 1.24
CA ILE A 6 -4.91 0.74 1.13
C ILE A 6 -6.06 1.72 0.95
N ASN A 7 -6.20 2.67 1.86
CA ASN A 7 -7.19 3.74 1.78
C ASN A 7 -6.47 5.08 1.60
N ILE A 8 -6.69 5.70 0.44
CA ILE A 8 -6.05 6.94 0.03
C ILE A 8 -7.02 8.11 0.26
N GLY A 9 -6.72 8.93 1.26
CA GLY A 9 -7.42 10.17 1.56
C GLY A 9 -6.60 11.42 1.19
N ASN A 10 -7.24 12.59 1.28
CA ASN A 10 -6.60 13.88 0.97
C ASN A 10 -5.34 14.15 1.80
N THR A 11 -5.36 13.75 3.07
CA THR A 11 -4.27 14.04 4.03
C THR A 11 -3.40 12.83 4.28
N ASN A 12 -3.99 11.63 4.29
CA ASN A 12 -3.35 10.40 4.73
C ASN A 12 -3.63 9.23 3.78
N ILE A 13 -2.63 8.36 3.62
CA ILE A 13 -2.79 7.01 3.06
C ILE A 13 -2.69 6.04 4.23
N ARG A 14 -3.74 5.24 4.43
CA ARG A 14 -3.81 4.23 5.49
C ARG A 14 -3.62 2.85 4.88
N PHE A 15 -2.75 2.07 5.49
CA PHE A 15 -2.53 0.67 5.15
C PHE A 15 -3.07 -0.23 6.27
N GLY A 16 -3.58 -1.39 5.87
CA GLY A 16 -3.94 -2.47 6.78
C GLY A 16 -3.51 -3.81 6.20
N LEU A 17 -2.83 -4.63 7.01
CA LEU A 17 -2.59 -6.04 6.74
C LEU A 17 -3.68 -6.85 7.43
N PHE A 18 -4.46 -7.56 6.64
CA PHE A 18 -5.52 -8.44 7.09
C PHE A 18 -5.14 -9.89 6.85
N ASN A 19 -5.50 -10.76 7.78
CA ASN A 19 -5.55 -12.20 7.58
C ASN A 19 -7.00 -12.64 7.77
N ASP A 20 -7.66 -12.92 6.64
CA ASP A 20 -9.11 -13.03 6.58
C ASP A 20 -9.78 -11.77 7.16
N ASP A 21 -10.61 -11.89 8.20
CA ASP A 21 -11.32 -10.76 8.80
C ASP A 21 -10.54 -10.05 9.91
N GLN A 22 -9.34 -10.54 10.26
CA GLN A 22 -8.53 -9.98 11.35
C GLN A 22 -7.49 -9.00 10.82
N CYS A 23 -7.52 -7.77 11.32
CA CYS A 23 -6.48 -6.77 11.07
C CYS A 23 -5.24 -7.09 11.93
N GLU A 24 -4.21 -7.69 11.33
CA GLU A 24 -2.95 -8.01 12.01
C GLU A 24 -2.13 -6.74 12.29
N ARG A 25 -2.09 -5.81 11.33
CA ARG A 25 -1.38 -4.52 11.47
C ARG A 25 -2.04 -3.41 10.67
N SER A 26 -1.83 -2.17 11.11
CA SER A 26 -2.17 -0.99 10.32
C SER A 26 -1.16 0.13 10.54
N TRP A 27 -0.95 0.96 9.52
CA TRP A 27 -0.09 2.13 9.60
C TRP A 27 -0.60 3.24 8.68
N VAL A 28 -0.07 4.44 8.88
CA VAL A 28 -0.47 5.64 8.15
C VAL A 28 0.75 6.37 7.65
N ILE A 29 0.66 6.89 6.43
CA ILE A 29 1.60 7.85 5.87
C ILE A 29 0.84 9.09 5.44
N ASN A 30 1.49 10.25 5.45
CA ASN A 30 0.89 11.45 4.89
C ASN A 30 0.84 11.36 3.36
N THR A 31 -0.27 11.79 2.77
CA THR A 31 -0.48 11.86 1.31
C THR A 31 0.44 12.90 0.67
N LYS A 32 0.83 13.93 1.42
CA LYS A 32 1.68 15.04 0.97
C LYS A 32 3.03 15.07 1.71
N PRO A 33 4.10 15.54 1.05
CA PRO A 33 4.16 16.00 -0.35
C PRO A 33 3.98 14.84 -1.34
N TYR A 34 3.48 15.14 -2.55
CA TYR A 34 3.38 14.15 -3.61
C TYR A 34 4.77 13.66 -3.99
N ARG A 35 4.93 12.35 -4.04
CA ARG A 35 6.18 11.65 -4.38
C ARG A 35 6.00 10.93 -5.71
N THR A 36 7.09 10.65 -6.39
CA THR A 36 7.08 9.76 -7.56
C THR A 36 6.73 8.33 -7.14
N SER A 37 6.25 7.53 -8.10
CA SER A 37 5.93 6.11 -7.82
C SER A 37 7.13 5.30 -7.28
N ASP A 38 8.37 5.66 -7.66
CA ASP A 38 9.58 4.98 -7.19
C ASP A 38 9.92 5.35 -5.75
N GLU A 39 9.82 6.64 -5.40
CA GLU A 39 9.98 7.09 -4.00
C GLU A 39 8.91 6.49 -3.09
N MET A 40 7.66 6.38 -3.57
CA MET A 40 6.59 5.68 -2.85
C MET A 40 6.88 4.20 -2.68
N MET A 41 7.37 3.53 -3.72
CA MET A 41 7.74 2.11 -3.64
C MET A 41 8.80 1.87 -2.57
N ILE A 42 9.87 2.67 -2.54
CA ILE A 42 10.91 2.59 -1.53
C ILE A 42 10.32 2.83 -0.13
N GLN A 43 9.45 3.84 0.01
CA GLN A 43 8.76 4.11 1.27
C GLN A 43 7.90 2.92 1.74
N PHE A 44 7.12 2.31 0.84
CA PHE A 44 6.25 1.19 1.17
C PHE A 44 7.07 -0.07 1.51
N MET A 45 8.19 -0.29 0.80
CA MET A 45 9.14 -1.37 1.09
C MET A 45 9.70 -1.24 2.51
N MET A 46 10.12 -0.02 2.91
CA MET A 46 10.59 0.22 4.28
C MET A 46 9.50 -0.03 5.32
N MET A 47 8.25 0.32 5.03
CA MET A 47 7.11 0.04 5.93
C MET A 47 6.86 -1.47 6.04
N TYR A 48 6.91 -2.21 4.94
CA TYR A 48 6.78 -3.67 4.96
C TYR A 48 7.89 -4.32 5.80
N GLN A 49 9.13 -3.89 5.62
CA GLN A 49 10.27 -4.37 6.43
C GLN A 49 10.08 -4.08 7.92
N THR A 50 9.69 -2.85 8.26
CA THR A 50 9.42 -2.41 9.65
C THR A 50 8.31 -3.24 10.30
N HIS A 51 7.30 -3.61 9.51
CA HIS A 51 6.18 -4.43 9.97
C HIS A 51 6.38 -5.94 9.75
N HIS A 52 7.58 -6.38 9.33
CA HIS A 52 7.89 -7.78 9.01
C HIS A 52 6.86 -8.42 8.05
N ILE A 53 6.46 -7.66 7.02
CA ILE A 53 5.53 -8.08 5.98
C ILE A 53 6.33 -8.58 4.79
N ASP A 54 6.05 -9.82 4.40
CA ASP A 54 6.61 -10.45 3.22
C ASP A 54 5.65 -10.24 2.03
N ALA A 55 6.10 -9.51 1.01
CA ALA A 55 5.29 -9.16 -0.16
C ALA A 55 4.83 -10.38 -0.96
N ASP A 56 5.62 -11.47 -0.94
CA ASP A 56 5.32 -12.71 -1.65
C ASP A 56 4.18 -13.50 -0.98
N LYS A 57 3.99 -13.29 0.32
CA LYS A 57 2.91 -13.90 1.12
C LYS A 57 1.59 -13.11 1.08
N ILE A 58 1.51 -12.03 0.30
CA ILE A 58 0.29 -11.24 0.14
C ILE A 58 -0.50 -11.79 -1.05
N ASP A 59 -1.70 -12.30 -0.76
CA ASP A 59 -2.60 -12.90 -1.73
C ASP A 59 -3.32 -11.83 -2.57
N ARG A 60 -3.77 -10.75 -1.91
CA ARG A 60 -4.61 -9.71 -2.52
C ARG A 60 -4.24 -8.32 -2.04
N ILE A 61 -4.49 -7.34 -2.91
CA ILE A 61 -4.35 -5.92 -2.59
C ILE A 61 -5.63 -5.20 -3.00
N ILE A 62 -6.20 -4.45 -2.08
CA ILE A 62 -7.44 -3.68 -2.28
C ILE A 62 -7.11 -2.21 -2.07
N ILE A 63 -7.45 -1.37 -3.05
CA ILE A 63 -7.19 0.07 -2.99
C ILE A 63 -8.52 0.81 -3.06
N GLY A 64 -8.85 1.56 -2.00
CA GLY A 64 -9.91 2.56 -1.98
C GLY A 64 -9.30 3.95 -2.03
N SER A 65 -9.87 4.86 -2.82
CA SER A 65 -9.31 6.21 -2.96
C SER A 65 -10.39 7.24 -3.24
N VAL A 66 -10.22 8.42 -2.63
CA VAL A 66 -10.96 9.65 -2.98
C VAL A 66 -10.07 10.69 -3.66
N VAL A 67 -8.81 10.35 -3.97
CA VAL A 67 -7.81 11.27 -4.54
C VAL A 67 -7.26 10.69 -5.86
N PRO A 68 -7.90 10.97 -7.02
CA PRO A 68 -7.51 10.37 -8.29
C PRO A 68 -6.05 10.63 -8.68
N GLN A 69 -5.53 11.83 -8.41
CA GLN A 69 -4.20 12.27 -8.80
C GLN A 69 -3.09 11.35 -8.27
N ILE A 70 -3.16 10.94 -7.00
CA ILE A 70 -2.13 10.09 -6.38
C ILE A 70 -2.41 8.60 -6.53
N THR A 71 -3.64 8.23 -6.88
CA THR A 71 -4.07 6.82 -6.97
C THR A 71 -3.22 6.04 -7.97
N GLN A 72 -2.94 6.65 -9.14
CA GLN A 72 -2.14 6.01 -10.18
C GLN A 72 -0.70 5.76 -9.72
N ASP A 73 -0.10 6.68 -8.98
CA ASP A 73 1.27 6.55 -8.50
C ASP A 73 1.39 5.50 -7.39
N VAL A 74 0.42 5.44 -6.47
CA VAL A 74 0.33 4.37 -5.47
C VAL A 74 0.14 3.00 -6.14
N GLN A 75 -0.73 2.89 -7.14
CA GLN A 75 -0.92 1.65 -7.90
C GLN A 75 0.38 1.20 -8.57
N ARG A 76 1.13 2.11 -9.22
CA ARG A 76 2.42 1.81 -9.83
C ARG A 76 3.46 1.37 -8.80
N ALA A 77 3.55 2.07 -7.67
CA ALA A 77 4.46 1.73 -6.58
C ALA A 77 4.20 0.32 -6.04
N ILE A 78 2.92 -0.01 -5.80
CA ILE A 78 2.51 -1.33 -5.31
C ILE A 78 2.75 -2.43 -6.35
N LYS A 79 2.49 -2.18 -7.64
CA LYS A 79 2.83 -3.11 -8.73
C LYS A 79 4.32 -3.46 -8.72
N LYS A 80 5.18 -2.44 -8.63
CA LYS A 80 6.63 -2.61 -8.55
C LYS A 80 7.04 -3.40 -7.30
N LEU A 81 6.49 -3.03 -6.13
CA LEU A 81 6.81 -3.68 -4.85
C LEU A 81 6.47 -5.18 -4.83
N HIS A 82 5.30 -5.55 -5.35
CA HIS A 82 4.85 -6.95 -5.35
C HIS A 82 5.30 -7.72 -6.58
N ASN A 83 6.01 -7.08 -7.52
CA ASN A 83 6.37 -7.66 -8.82
C ASN A 83 5.18 -8.35 -9.52
N LYS A 84 3.95 -7.85 -9.28
CA LYS A 84 2.69 -8.41 -9.75
C LYS A 84 2.03 -7.41 -10.70
N HIS A 85 1.53 -7.89 -11.83
CA HIS A 85 0.56 -7.13 -12.63
C HIS A 85 -0.75 -7.06 -11.82
N LEU A 86 -1.06 -5.92 -11.19
CA LEU A 86 -2.43 -5.70 -10.68
C LEU A 86 -3.35 -5.58 -11.91
N SER A 87 -4.22 -6.57 -12.08
CA SER A 87 -5.39 -6.57 -12.97
C SER A 87 -6.45 -5.62 -12.45
#